data_AF-A0A661D308-F1
#
_entry.id   AF-A0A661D308-F1
#
_cell.length_a   1.000
_cell.length_b   1.000
_cell.length_c   1.000
_cell.angle_alpha   90.00
_cell.angle_beta   90.00
_cell.angle_gamma   90.00
#
_symmetry.space_group_name_H-M   'P 1'
#
loop_
_entity.id
_entity.type
_entity.pdbx_description
1 polymer ?
#
loop_
_entity_poly.entity_id
_entity_poly.type
_entity_poly.pdbx_seq_one_letter_code
_entity_poly.pdbx_strand_id
1 'polypeptide(L)'
;SVRGYTAFVLAKMSRLQGASGIHVGTMGYGKMEGGQDDRIIAYMIERDSVTGPFYHQEWNGMKPTTPIISGGMNALRLPGFFENLGHGNVINTAGGGAYGHIDSPADGARSLAQAHDCWKQGADPIEYAKEHREFARAFESFPGDADRIFPGWREKLGVHK
;
A
#
# COMPACT_ATOMS: atom_id res chain seq x y z
N SER A 1 -27.53 11.34 -1.65
CA SER A 1 -27.60 11.54 -3.12
C SER A 1 -26.42 10.83 -3.76
N VAL A 2 -26.63 9.95 -4.74
CA VAL A 2 -25.54 9.28 -5.49
C VAL A 2 -25.25 10.08 -6.75
N ARG A 3 -24.16 10.85 -6.78
CA ARG A 3 -23.86 11.85 -7.82
C ARG A 3 -22.38 11.81 -8.18
N GLY A 4 -22.04 12.37 -9.34
CA GLY A 4 -20.66 12.46 -9.81
C GLY A 4 -20.19 11.19 -10.50
N TYR A 5 -18.90 10.89 -10.36
CA TYR A 5 -18.23 9.74 -10.95
C TYR A 5 -17.32 9.06 -9.92
N THR A 6 -16.98 7.80 -10.16
CA THR A 6 -16.15 6.98 -9.24
C THR A 6 -14.67 7.37 -9.32
N ALA A 7 -13.88 6.95 -8.31
CA ALA A 7 -12.42 7.07 -8.35
C ALA A 7 -11.79 6.38 -9.58
N PHE A 8 -12.39 5.28 -10.04
CA PHE A 8 -12.00 4.62 -11.28
C PHE A 8 -12.09 5.54 -12.50
N VAL A 9 -13.21 6.25 -12.66
CA VAL A 9 -13.40 7.19 -13.78
C VAL A 9 -12.41 8.35 -13.67
N LEU A 10 -12.19 8.88 -12.46
CA LEU A 10 -11.19 9.93 -12.22
C LEU A 10 -9.79 9.50 -12.67
N ALA A 11 -9.30 8.35 -12.20
CA ALA A 11 -7.97 7.85 -12.53
C ALA A 11 -7.79 7.63 -14.04
N LYS A 12 -8.82 7.05 -14.70
CA LYS A 12 -8.82 6.86 -16.15
C LYS A 12 -8.73 8.19 -16.90
N MET A 13 -9.50 9.21 -16.48
CA MET A 13 -9.40 10.55 -17.06
C MET A 13 -8.02 11.18 -16.81
N SER A 14 -7.40 10.94 -15.66
CA SER A 14 -6.09 11.51 -15.32
C SER A 14 -4.96 10.95 -16.18
N ARG A 15 -5.02 9.67 -16.57
CA ARG A 15 -4.08 9.11 -17.57
C ARG A 15 -4.19 9.82 -18.91
N LEU A 16 -5.42 10.05 -19.40
CA LEU A 16 -5.66 10.80 -20.64
C LEU A 16 -5.18 12.26 -20.55
N GLN A 17 -5.29 12.88 -19.38
CA GLN A 17 -4.78 14.24 -19.13
C GLN A 17 -3.24 14.31 -19.09
N GLY A 18 -2.54 13.17 -19.09
CA GLY A 18 -1.08 13.11 -19.07
C GLY A 18 -0.48 13.17 -17.66
N ALA A 19 -1.23 12.81 -16.62
CA ALA A 19 -0.65 12.69 -15.28
C ALA A 19 0.41 11.58 -15.23
N SER A 20 1.61 11.90 -14.75
CA SER A 20 2.66 10.89 -14.54
C SER A 20 2.33 9.93 -13.39
N GLY A 21 1.57 10.39 -12.40
CA GLY A 21 1.09 9.57 -11.29
C GLY A 21 -0.16 10.21 -10.66
N ILE A 22 -1.02 9.38 -10.06
CA ILE A 22 -2.21 9.84 -9.35
C ILE A 22 -2.47 8.99 -8.11
N HIS A 23 -3.03 9.62 -7.07
CA HIS A 23 -3.48 8.89 -5.90
C HIS A 23 -4.66 7.96 -6.26
N VAL A 24 -4.49 6.66 -6.02
CA VAL A 24 -5.54 5.65 -6.24
C VAL A 24 -6.10 5.08 -4.93
N GLY A 25 -5.75 5.70 -3.81
CA GLY A 25 -6.12 5.25 -2.47
C GLY A 25 -5.29 4.06 -1.99
N THR A 26 -5.80 3.37 -0.98
CA THR A 26 -5.11 2.26 -0.30
C THR A 26 -5.83 0.93 -0.45
N MET A 27 -6.87 0.85 -1.29
CA MET A 27 -7.64 -0.38 -1.55
C MET A 27 -8.16 -1.05 -0.26
N GLY A 28 -8.59 -0.23 0.71
CA GLY A 28 -9.05 -0.67 2.03
C GLY A 28 -7.95 -0.93 3.09
N TYR A 29 -6.66 -0.87 2.73
CA TYR A 29 -5.56 -1.14 3.67
C TYR A 29 -5.13 0.05 4.52
N GLY A 30 -5.62 1.26 4.22
CA GLY A 30 -5.27 2.51 4.90
C GLY A 30 -6.39 3.04 5.77
N LYS A 31 -6.45 4.37 5.91
CA LYS A 31 -7.48 5.07 6.73
C LYS A 31 -8.66 5.62 5.93
N MET A 32 -8.51 5.77 4.62
CA MET A 32 -9.54 6.33 3.74
C MET A 32 -10.45 5.20 3.27
N GLU A 33 -11.69 5.54 2.90
CA GLU A 33 -12.61 4.60 2.26
C GLU A 33 -11.98 4.00 0.99
N GLY A 34 -12.21 2.71 0.78
CA GLY A 34 -11.75 1.96 -0.38
C GLY A 34 -12.07 0.47 -0.23
N GLY A 35 -12.12 -0.23 -1.35
CA GLY A 35 -12.33 -1.69 -1.42
C GLY A 35 -11.12 -2.41 -1.99
N GLN A 36 -11.00 -3.71 -1.71
CA GLN A 36 -9.92 -4.53 -2.28
C GLN A 36 -9.96 -4.55 -3.82
N ASP A 37 -11.16 -4.48 -4.39
CA ASP A 37 -11.39 -4.42 -5.85
C ASP A 37 -10.90 -3.12 -6.50
N ASP A 38 -10.54 -2.09 -5.72
CA ASP A 38 -9.95 -0.85 -6.25
C ASP A 38 -8.58 -1.09 -6.91
N ARG A 39 -7.99 -2.29 -6.78
CA ARG A 39 -6.83 -2.70 -7.60
C ARG A 39 -7.07 -2.53 -9.10
N ILE A 40 -8.33 -2.62 -9.55
CA ILE A 40 -8.67 -2.40 -10.97
C ILE A 40 -8.40 -0.97 -11.42
N ILE A 41 -8.41 0.00 -10.50
CA ILE A 41 -8.05 1.40 -10.77
C ILE A 41 -6.57 1.48 -11.16
N ALA A 42 -5.68 0.84 -10.38
CA ALA A 42 -4.25 0.78 -10.68
C ALA A 42 -4.00 0.10 -12.03
N TYR A 43 -4.62 -1.06 -12.26
CA TYR A 43 -4.47 -1.78 -13.53
C TYR A 43 -4.91 -0.94 -14.74
N MET A 44 -6.07 -0.28 -14.65
CA MET A 44 -6.59 0.57 -15.73
C MET A 44 -5.63 1.69 -16.12
N ILE A 45 -4.84 2.21 -15.18
CA ILE A 45 -3.91 3.32 -15.46
C ILE A 45 -2.48 2.89 -15.77
N GLU A 46 -2.08 1.65 -15.49
CA GLU A 46 -0.70 1.18 -15.72
C GLU A 46 -0.56 0.18 -16.89
N ARG A 47 -1.61 -0.55 -17.23
CA ARG A 47 -1.57 -1.59 -18.27
C ARG A 47 -2.07 -1.08 -19.61
N ASP A 48 -1.67 -1.75 -20.69
CA ASP A 48 -2.09 -1.34 -22.04
C ASP A 48 -3.48 -1.89 -22.41
N SER A 49 -3.88 -3.03 -21.87
CA SER A 49 -5.19 -3.67 -22.11
C SER A 49 -5.83 -4.10 -20.80
N VAL A 50 -7.01 -3.55 -20.46
CA VAL A 50 -7.73 -3.82 -19.20
C VAL A 50 -9.24 -3.75 -19.37
N THR A 51 -9.96 -4.66 -18.72
CA THR A 51 -11.43 -4.59 -18.58
C THR A 51 -11.80 -3.88 -17.28
N GLY A 52 -12.41 -2.70 -17.41
CA GLY A 52 -13.03 -2.00 -16.28
C GLY A 52 -14.39 -2.61 -15.89
N PRO A 53 -15.14 -1.96 -14.99
CA PRO A 53 -16.42 -2.49 -14.49
C PRO A 53 -17.47 -2.75 -15.59
N PHE A 54 -17.43 -1.98 -16.68
CA PHE A 54 -18.40 -2.09 -17.78
C PHE A 54 -17.77 -2.26 -19.17
N TYR A 55 -16.55 -1.74 -19.37
CA TYR A 55 -15.94 -1.65 -20.70
C TYR A 55 -14.49 -2.11 -20.69
N HIS A 56 -14.14 -2.83 -21.75
CA HIS A 56 -12.75 -3.11 -22.09
C HIS A 56 -12.07 -1.87 -22.70
N GLN A 57 -10.79 -1.68 -22.40
CA GLN A 57 -9.98 -0.56 -22.90
C GLN A 57 -8.63 -1.05 -23.39
N GLU A 58 -8.34 -0.72 -24.65
CA GLU A 58 -7.00 -0.75 -25.24
C GLU A 58 -6.42 0.67 -25.23
N TRP A 59 -5.21 0.84 -24.71
CA TRP A 59 -4.51 2.12 -24.58
C TRP A 59 -3.51 2.37 -25.71
N ASN A 60 -3.25 1.36 -26.55
CA ASN A 60 -2.46 1.45 -27.78
C ASN A 60 -1.07 2.07 -27.57
N GLY A 61 -0.36 1.62 -26.53
CA GLY A 61 0.97 2.09 -26.17
C GLY A 61 1.00 3.46 -25.47
N MET A 62 -0.14 4.02 -25.07
CA MET A 62 -0.16 5.21 -24.22
C MET A 62 0.59 4.93 -22.92
N LYS A 63 1.49 5.83 -22.54
CA LYS A 63 2.31 5.67 -21.32
C LYS A 63 1.43 5.44 -20.08
N PRO A 64 1.91 4.64 -19.11
CA PRO A 64 1.20 4.42 -17.85
C PRO A 64 1.23 5.67 -16.97
N THR A 65 0.25 5.75 -16.08
CA THR A 65 0.23 6.66 -14.93
C THR A 65 0.49 5.85 -13.67
N THR A 66 1.50 6.24 -12.89
CA THR A 66 1.89 5.51 -11.68
C THR A 66 0.79 5.57 -10.62
N PRO A 67 0.35 4.43 -10.06
CA PRO A 67 -0.51 4.42 -8.89
C PRO A 67 0.27 4.94 -7.66
N ILE A 68 -0.17 6.07 -7.12
CA ILE A 68 0.36 6.64 -5.87
C ILE A 68 -0.51 6.15 -4.72
N ILE A 69 0.11 5.47 -3.76
CA ILE A 69 -0.54 4.85 -2.62
C ILE A 69 -0.28 5.71 -1.39
N SER A 70 -1.35 6.25 -0.81
CA SER A 70 -1.24 7.18 0.32
C SER A 70 -2.51 7.15 1.17
N GLY A 71 -2.34 7.36 2.47
CA GLY A 71 -3.46 7.52 3.42
C GLY A 71 -3.43 6.50 4.55
N GLY A 72 -2.73 6.81 5.64
CA GLY A 72 -2.69 5.95 6.83
C GLY A 72 -1.94 4.63 6.64
N MET A 73 -1.03 4.58 5.66
CA MET A 73 -0.12 3.45 5.48
C MET A 73 1.02 3.51 6.50
N ASN A 74 1.49 2.33 6.90
CA ASN A 74 2.71 2.08 7.66
C ASN A 74 3.30 0.75 7.20
N ALA A 75 4.48 0.38 7.72
CA ALA A 75 5.18 -0.84 7.34
C ALA A 75 4.32 -2.11 7.52
N LEU A 76 3.50 -2.17 8.57
CA LEU A 76 2.68 -3.35 8.91
C LEU A 76 1.58 -3.64 7.88
N ARG A 77 1.08 -2.60 7.21
CA ARG A 77 -0.01 -2.69 6.22
C ARG A 77 0.48 -3.00 4.82
N LEU A 78 1.76 -2.75 4.52
CA LEU A 78 2.30 -2.86 3.16
C LEU A 78 2.27 -4.29 2.60
N PRO A 79 2.64 -5.36 3.33
CA PRO A 79 2.63 -6.70 2.77
C PRO A 79 1.26 -7.12 2.26
N GLY A 80 0.20 -6.89 3.05
CA GLY A 80 -1.17 -7.20 2.63
C GLY A 80 -1.64 -6.36 1.44
N PHE A 81 -1.23 -5.08 1.38
CA PHE A 81 -1.54 -4.21 0.24
C PHE A 81 -0.90 -4.74 -1.05
N PHE A 82 0.39 -5.08 -1.02
CA PHE A 82 1.09 -5.58 -2.19
C PHE A 82 0.59 -6.96 -2.62
N GLU A 83 0.16 -7.79 -1.67
CA GLU A 83 -0.50 -9.07 -1.97
C GLU A 83 -1.80 -8.86 -2.75
N ASN A 84 -2.64 -7.92 -2.34
CA ASN A 84 -3.88 -7.61 -3.06
C ASN A 84 -3.61 -7.05 -4.47
N LEU A 85 -2.61 -6.16 -4.60
CA LEU A 85 -2.27 -5.52 -5.86
C LEU A 85 -1.50 -6.46 -6.82
N GLY A 86 -0.67 -7.36 -6.29
CA GLY A 86 0.15 -8.32 -7.03
C GLY A 86 1.51 -7.79 -7.52
N HIS A 87 1.88 -6.54 -7.21
CA HIS A 87 3.22 -5.99 -7.50
C HIS A 87 3.60 -4.81 -6.58
N GLY A 88 4.90 -4.54 -6.48
CA GLY A 88 5.47 -3.39 -5.74
C GLY A 88 5.84 -2.17 -6.59
N ASN A 89 5.59 -2.20 -7.91
CA ASN A 89 5.94 -1.11 -8.85
C ASN A 89 5.02 0.13 -8.69
N VAL A 90 5.10 0.79 -7.55
CA VAL A 90 4.23 1.93 -7.17
C VAL A 90 5.04 3.02 -6.46
N ILE A 91 4.43 4.19 -6.25
CA ILE A 91 4.95 5.16 -5.27
C ILE A 91 4.09 5.06 -4.01
N ASN A 92 4.67 4.65 -2.88
CA ASN A 92 4.00 4.70 -1.58
C ASN A 92 4.45 5.93 -0.79
N THR A 93 3.50 6.67 -0.22
CA THR A 93 3.79 7.80 0.67
C THR A 93 3.14 7.58 2.03
N ALA A 94 3.97 7.37 3.04
CA ALA A 94 3.54 7.09 4.40
C ALA A 94 4.04 8.18 5.37
N GLY A 95 3.34 9.31 5.43
CA GLY A 95 3.70 10.44 6.31
C GLY A 95 3.75 10.02 7.79
N GLY A 96 2.59 9.69 8.37
CA GLY A 96 2.51 9.18 9.74
C GLY A 96 3.17 7.82 9.93
N GLY A 97 3.22 6.98 8.88
CA GLY A 97 3.89 5.68 8.94
C GLY A 97 5.41 5.77 9.04
N ALA A 98 6.02 6.86 8.55
CA ALA A 98 7.45 7.12 8.70
C ALA A 98 7.72 7.99 9.94
N TYR A 99 7.13 9.18 10.04
CA TYR A 99 7.40 10.13 11.13
C TYR A 99 6.81 9.71 12.48
N GLY A 100 5.83 8.80 12.50
CA GLY A 100 5.27 8.22 13.72
C GLY A 100 6.02 6.97 14.21
N HIS A 101 7.10 6.57 13.53
CA HIS A 101 7.95 5.49 13.99
C HIS A 101 8.66 5.89 15.30
N ILE A 102 8.65 5.01 16.30
CA ILE A 102 9.09 5.29 17.68
C ILE A 102 10.56 5.70 17.79
N ASP A 103 11.41 5.18 16.91
CA ASP A 103 12.86 5.46 16.93
C ASP A 103 13.21 6.76 16.17
N SER A 104 12.86 6.89 14.88
CA SER A 104 13.04 8.12 14.09
C SER A 104 12.30 8.07 12.75
N PRO A 105 12.15 9.21 12.03
CA PRO A 105 11.63 9.20 10.64
C PRO A 105 12.51 8.40 9.66
N ALA A 106 13.82 8.35 9.89
CA ALA A 106 14.74 7.55 9.06
C ALA A 106 14.52 6.05 9.27
N ASP A 107 14.29 5.63 10.53
CA ASP A 107 13.91 4.25 10.84
C ASP A 107 12.52 3.93 10.28
N GLY A 108 11.59 4.88 10.34
CA GLY A 108 10.30 4.77 9.66
C GLY A 108 10.46 4.49 8.16
N ALA A 109 11.34 5.22 7.47
CA ALA A 109 11.63 4.95 6.06
C ALA A 109 12.27 3.56 5.83
N ARG A 110 13.23 3.15 6.67
CA ARG A 110 13.82 1.80 6.62
C ARG A 110 12.79 0.70 6.84
N SER A 111 11.86 0.89 7.78
CA SER A 111 10.79 -0.08 8.06
C SER A 111 9.87 -0.30 6.85
N LEU A 112 9.59 0.75 6.07
CA LEU A 112 8.78 0.65 4.84
C LEU A 112 9.53 -0.12 3.74
N ALA A 113 10.84 0.11 3.60
CA ALA A 113 11.69 -0.63 2.66
C ALA A 113 11.76 -2.12 3.05
N GLN A 114 12.00 -2.40 4.33
CA GLN A 114 12.02 -3.76 4.89
C GLN A 114 10.67 -4.46 4.72
N ALA A 115 9.54 -3.76 4.88
CA ALA A 115 8.21 -4.33 4.64
C ALA A 115 7.99 -4.73 3.17
N HIS A 116 8.46 -3.91 2.23
CA HIS A 116 8.44 -4.26 0.81
C HIS A 116 9.33 -5.48 0.52
N ASP A 117 10.53 -5.53 1.10
CA ASP A 117 11.46 -6.64 0.89
C ASP A 117 10.96 -7.94 1.52
N CYS A 118 10.32 -7.87 2.69
CA CYS A 118 9.61 -8.99 3.32
C CYS A 118 8.57 -9.59 2.37
N TRP A 119 7.70 -8.74 1.81
CA TRP A 119 6.68 -9.18 0.85
C TRP A 119 7.31 -9.77 -0.42
N LYS A 120 8.31 -9.10 -0.99
CA LYS A 120 8.98 -9.53 -2.23
C LYS A 120 9.67 -10.89 -2.08
N GLN A 121 10.16 -11.21 -0.88
CA GLN A 121 10.76 -12.51 -0.56
C GLN A 121 9.73 -13.60 -0.21
N GLY A 122 8.46 -13.25 -0.06
CA GLY A 122 7.42 -14.16 0.43
C GLY A 122 7.66 -14.60 1.89
N ALA A 123 8.39 -13.78 2.66
CA ALA A 123 8.72 -14.08 4.05
C ALA A 123 7.51 -13.82 4.97
N ASP A 124 7.42 -14.59 6.06
CA ASP A 124 6.47 -14.29 7.14
C ASP A 124 6.89 -12.99 7.85
N PRO A 125 5.99 -11.99 8.00
CA PRO A 125 6.35 -10.71 8.59
C PRO A 125 6.85 -10.77 10.03
N ILE A 126 6.39 -11.73 10.84
CA ILE A 126 6.86 -11.87 12.22
C ILE A 126 8.27 -12.46 12.25
N GLU A 127 8.51 -13.52 11.48
CA GLU A 127 9.85 -14.11 11.39
C GLU A 127 10.85 -13.12 10.77
N TYR A 128 10.45 -12.39 9.74
CA TYR A 128 11.27 -11.34 9.12
C TYR A 128 11.63 -10.23 10.11
N ALA A 129 10.66 -9.80 10.94
CA ALA A 129 10.89 -8.76 11.95
C ALA A 129 11.94 -9.15 13.00
N LYS A 130 12.14 -10.44 13.32
CA LYS A 130 13.17 -10.86 14.29
C LYS A 130 14.59 -10.47 13.86
N GLU A 131 14.83 -10.37 12.56
CA GLU A 131 16.15 -10.04 11.99
C GLU A 131 16.22 -8.59 11.47
N HIS A 132 15.10 -7.88 11.41
CA HIS A 132 15.00 -6.54 10.83
C HIS A 132 14.44 -5.55 11.85
N ARG A 133 15.36 -4.90 12.56
CA ARG A 133 15.05 -4.06 13.72
C ARG A 133 14.00 -2.98 13.42
N GLU A 134 14.15 -2.21 12.35
CA GLU A 134 13.23 -1.10 12.07
C GLU A 134 11.82 -1.61 11.74
N PHE A 135 11.69 -2.72 11.04
CA PHE A 135 10.42 -3.37 10.81
C PHE A 135 9.81 -3.90 12.11
N ALA A 136 10.60 -4.51 12.99
CA ALA A 136 10.16 -4.96 14.31
C ALA A 136 9.65 -3.78 15.17
N ARG A 137 10.38 -2.67 15.17
CA ARG A 137 10.03 -1.45 15.92
C ARG A 137 8.80 -0.75 15.36
N ALA A 138 8.42 -1.01 14.10
CA ALA A 138 7.14 -0.57 13.57
C ALA A 138 5.94 -1.28 14.24
N PHE A 139 6.08 -2.52 14.73
CA PHE A 139 5.03 -3.19 15.51
C PHE A 139 4.75 -2.44 16.82
N GLU A 140 5.80 -2.02 17.51
CA GLU A 140 5.69 -1.20 18.72
C GLU A 140 5.23 0.24 18.45
N SER A 141 5.57 0.79 17.28
CA SER A 141 5.14 2.13 16.86
C SER A 141 3.64 2.19 16.57
N PHE A 142 3.08 1.11 16.03
CA PHE A 142 1.67 1.03 15.62
C PHE A 142 0.97 -0.18 16.27
N PRO A 143 0.89 -0.25 17.61
CA PRO A 143 0.50 -1.47 18.32
C PRO A 143 -0.94 -1.90 18.03
N GLY A 144 -1.87 -0.95 17.79
CA GLY A 144 -3.25 -1.28 17.42
C GLY A 144 -3.37 -1.92 16.04
N ASP A 145 -2.50 -1.55 15.10
CA ASP A 145 -2.42 -2.24 13.79
C ASP A 145 -1.75 -3.60 13.93
N ALA A 146 -0.65 -3.67 14.69
CA ALA A 146 0.02 -4.92 14.98
C ALA A 146 -0.92 -5.95 15.62
N ASP A 147 -1.76 -5.53 16.59
CA ASP A 147 -2.73 -6.40 17.27
C ASP A 147 -3.80 -6.95 16.32
N ARG A 148 -4.25 -6.13 15.37
CA ARG A 148 -5.28 -6.51 14.41
C ARG A 148 -4.74 -7.37 13.27
N ILE A 149 -3.56 -7.04 12.75
CA ILE A 149 -2.99 -7.67 11.56
C ILE A 149 -2.17 -8.92 11.94
N PHE A 150 -1.48 -8.88 13.08
CA PHE A 150 -0.58 -9.93 13.56
C PHE A 150 -0.88 -10.31 15.02
N PRO A 151 -1.99 -11.01 15.30
CA PRO A 151 -2.34 -11.42 16.66
C PRO A 151 -1.20 -12.20 17.33
N GLY A 152 -0.87 -11.81 18.58
CA GLY A 152 0.20 -12.43 19.37
C GLY A 152 1.62 -11.96 19.06
N TRP A 153 1.80 -10.91 18.25
CA TRP A 153 3.14 -10.41 17.87
C TRP A 153 4.06 -10.10 19.06
N ARG A 154 3.52 -9.60 20.19
CA ARG A 154 4.33 -9.24 21.37
C ARG A 154 5.08 -10.43 21.96
N GLU A 155 4.40 -11.57 22.06
CA GLU A 155 5.02 -12.81 22.54
C GLU A 155 6.06 -13.30 21.53
N LYS A 156 5.72 -13.29 20.23
CA LYS A 156 6.60 -13.78 19.17
C LYS A 156 7.86 -12.92 18.97
N LEU A 157 7.79 -11.62 19.25
CA LEU A 157 8.91 -10.69 19.17
C LEU A 157 9.57 -10.42 20.52
N GLY A 158 9.14 -11.06 21.61
CA GLY A 158 9.73 -10.89 22.94
C GLY A 158 9.56 -9.47 23.53
N VAL A 159 8.54 -8.73 23.11
CA VAL A 159 8.24 -7.40 23.63
C VAL A 159 7.35 -7.54 24.86
N HIS A 160 7.97 -7.55 26.04
CA HIS A 160 7.27 -7.53 27.32
C HIS A 160 6.98 -6.07 27.73
N LYS A 161 5.77 -5.83 28.26
CA LYS A 161 5.33 -4.52 28.77
C LYS A 161 6.20 -4.03 29.91
#